data_AF-A0A0Q0BFZ4-F1
#
_entry.id   AF-A0A0Q0BFZ4-F1
#
_cell.length_a   1.000
_cell.length_b   1.000
_cell.length_c   1.000
_cell.angle_alpha   90.00
_cell.angle_beta   90.00
_cell.angle_gamma   90.00
#
_symmetry.space_group_name_H-M   'P 1'
#
loop_
_entity.id
_entity.type
_entity.pdbx_description
1 polymer ?
#
loop_
_entity_poly.entity_id
_entity_poly.type
_entity_poly.pdbx_seq_one_letter_code
_entity_poly.pdbx_strand_id
1 'polypeptide(L)' 'KVFSSARPPVWDKRKPLMSKALQRHSAKRWSQLLMDAQRIDAQIKGQAAGSPWSSLSRLALLMAGQRLALPAE' A
#
# COMPACT_ATOMS: atom_id res chain seq x y z
N LYS A 1 5.39 -8.08 -19.77
CA LYS A 1 4.35 -8.74 -18.95
C LYS A 1 4.45 -8.23 -17.50
N VAL A 2 3.65 -7.23 -17.08
CA VAL A 2 3.83 -6.54 -15.78
C VAL A 2 3.81 -7.49 -14.56
N PHE A 3 3.08 -8.60 -14.64
CA PHE A 3 3.01 -9.60 -13.55
C PHE A 3 3.93 -10.80 -13.71
N SER A 4 4.76 -10.88 -14.77
CA SER A 4 5.61 -12.07 -14.97
C SER A 4 6.79 -12.17 -14.00
N SER A 5 7.20 -11.04 -13.42
CA SER A 5 8.27 -10.99 -12.40
C SER A 5 7.73 -11.07 -10.97
N ALA A 6 6.41 -11.03 -10.77
CA ALA A 6 5.80 -11.08 -9.44
C ALA A 6 6.00 -12.47 -8.81
N ARG A 7 6.50 -12.50 -7.58
CA ARG A 7 6.68 -13.71 -6.78
C ARG A 7 6.06 -13.49 -5.39
N PRO A 8 5.07 -14.31 -4.97
CA PRO A 8 4.39 -15.36 -5.74
C PRO A 8 3.61 -14.82 -6.96
N PRO A 9 3.30 -15.68 -7.96
CA PRO A 9 2.57 -15.26 -9.15
C PRO A 9 1.19 -14.68 -8.82
N VAL A 10 0.81 -13.61 -9.53
CA VAL A 10 -0.57 -13.08 -9.44
C VAL A 10 -1.51 -14.01 -10.21
N TRP A 11 -2.51 -14.57 -9.52
CA TRP A 11 -3.55 -15.38 -10.14
C TRP A 11 -4.22 -14.67 -11.31
N ASP A 12 -4.45 -15.40 -12.41
CA ASP A 12 -4.99 -14.82 -13.66
C ASP A 12 -6.28 -14.04 -13.46
N LYS A 13 -7.22 -14.57 -12.67
CA LYS A 13 -8.50 -13.91 -12.34
C LYS A 13 -8.32 -12.56 -11.63
N ARG A 14 -7.19 -12.35 -10.93
CA ARG A 14 -6.88 -11.10 -10.21
C ARG A 14 -6.09 -10.09 -11.04
N LYS A 15 -5.47 -10.50 -12.16
CA LYS A 15 -4.66 -9.60 -13.00
C LYS A 15 -5.43 -8.35 -13.45
N PRO A 16 -6.71 -8.43 -13.93
CA PRO A 16 -7.45 -7.23 -14.34
C PRO A 16 -7.68 -6.24 -13.18
N LEU A 17 -8.05 -6.76 -12.00
CA LEU A 17 -8.26 -5.94 -10.81
C LEU A 17 -6.95 -5.28 -10.35
N MET A 18 -5.85 -6.05 -10.33
CA MET A 18 -4.54 -5.56 -9.93
C MET A 18 -4.01 -4.50 -10.90
N SER A 19 -4.18 -4.69 -12.21
CA SER A 19 -3.82 -3.68 -13.22
C SER A 19 -4.54 -2.36 -12.99
N LYS A 20 -5.85 -2.40 -12.74
CA LYS A 20 -6.63 -1.19 -12.41
C LYS A 20 -6.17 -0.53 -11.12
N ALA A 21 -5.81 -1.32 -10.10
CA ALA A 21 -5.29 -0.79 -8.85
C ALA A 21 -3.95 -0.07 -9.07
N LEU A 22 -3.00 -0.70 -9.78
CA LEU A 22 -1.68 -0.13 -10.05
C LEU A 22 -1.75 1.22 -10.80
N GLN A 23 -2.75 1.41 -11.65
CA GLN A 23 -2.97 2.66 -12.38
C GLN A 23 -3.42 3.84 -11.50
N ARG A 24 -3.85 3.62 -10.24
CA ARG A 24 -4.29 4.68 -9.33
C ARG A 24 -3.17 5.65 -8.92
N HIS A 25 -1.92 5.20 -8.98
CA HIS A 25 -0.78 5.95 -8.49
C HIS A 25 0.44 5.74 -9.38
N SER A 26 1.34 6.74 -9.39
CA SER A 26 2.65 6.59 -10.03
C SER A 26 3.51 5.57 -9.28
N ALA A 27 4.53 5.01 -9.95
CA ALA A 27 5.49 4.10 -9.33
C ALA A 27 6.16 4.71 -8.09
N LYS A 28 6.50 6.01 -8.15
CA LYS A 28 7.06 6.76 -7.01
C LYS A 28 6.11 6.77 -5.82
N ARG A 29 4.81 6.98 -6.06
CA ARG A 29 3.81 6.99 -5.00
C ARG A 29 3.59 5.59 -4.41
N TRP A 30 3.60 4.54 -5.21
CA TRP A 30 3.58 3.16 -4.71
C TRP A 30 4.79 2.85 -3.82
N SER A 31 6.00 3.31 -4.20
CA SER A 31 7.19 3.16 -3.37
C SER A 31 7.07 3.89 -2.01
N GLN A 32 6.43 5.06 -1.97
CA GLN A 32 6.14 5.74 -0.70
C GLN A 32 5.16 4.95 0.18
N LEU A 33 4.07 4.44 -0.40
CA LEU A 33 3.11 3.62 0.33
C LEU A 33 3.73 2.31 0.86
N LEU A 34 4.73 1.76 0.17
CA LEU A 34 5.51 0.62 0.65
C LEU A 34 6.37 0.98 1.87
N MET A 35 6.98 2.17 1.90
CA MET A 35 7.70 2.66 3.09
C MET A 35 6.74 2.88 4.26
N ASP A 36 5.54 3.43 4.01
CA ASP A 36 4.50 3.56 5.04
C ASP A 36 4.12 2.19 5.61
N ALA A 37 3.94 1.17 4.76
CA ALA A 37 3.66 -0.20 5.20
C ALA A 37 4.80 -0.80 6.04
N GLN A 38 6.06 -0.52 5.71
CA GLN A 38 7.22 -0.96 6.51
C GLN A 38 7.26 -0.30 7.88
N ARG A 39 6.90 0.98 7.99
CA ARG A 39 6.76 1.67 9.28
C ARG A 39 5.64 1.06 10.13
N ILE A 40 4.52 0.71 9.51
CA ILE A 40 3.40 0.03 10.17
C ILE A 40 3.83 -1.33 10.71
N ASP A 41 4.59 -2.11 9.95
CA ASP A 41 5.14 -3.39 10.41
C ASP A 41 6.05 -3.19 11.64
N ALA A 42 6.86 -2.14 11.67
CA ALA A 42 7.65 -1.77 12.85
C ALA A 42 6.76 -1.39 14.05
N GLN A 43 5.65 -0.69 13.85
CA GLN A 43 4.69 -0.38 14.92
C GLN A 43 4.03 -1.65 15.48
N ILE A 44 3.61 -2.57 14.60
CA ILE A 44 3.04 -3.88 15.00
C ILE A 44 4.03 -4.65 15.88
N LYS A 45 5.33 -4.57 15.55
CA LYS A 45 6.41 -5.20 16.30
C LYS A 45 6.84 -4.44 17.56
N GLY A 46 6.23 -3.28 17.86
CA GLY A 46 6.62 -2.41 18.97
C GLY A 46 7.97 -1.70 18.78
N GLN A 47 8.49 -1.69 17.55
CA GLN A 47 9.78 -1.08 17.18
C GLN A 47 9.64 0.38 16.73
N ALA A 48 8.41 0.84 16.51
CA ALA A 48 8.09 2.24 16.18
C ALA A 48 6.85 2.69 16.97
N ALA A 49 6.80 3.99 17.31
CA ALA A 49 5.64 4.58 17.97
C ALA A 49 4.45 4.78 17.01
N GLY A 50 3.25 4.83 17.58
CA GLY A 50 1.98 5.08 16.88
C GLY A 50 0.99 3.92 17.01
N SER A 51 -0.21 4.10 16.47
CA SER A 51 -1.28 3.11 16.54
C SER A 51 -1.30 2.27 15.25
N PRO A 52 -0.94 0.97 15.29
CA PRO A 52 -0.91 0.14 14.08
C PRO A 52 -2.24 0.14 13.32
N TRP A 53 -3.36 0.13 14.04
CA TRP A 53 -4.69 0.14 13.46
C TRP A 53 -5.00 1.47 12.76
N SER A 54 -4.66 2.60 13.38
CA SER A 54 -4.86 3.92 12.79
C SER A 54 -4.00 4.09 11.53
N SER A 55 -2.72 3.70 11.61
CA SER A 55 -1.81 3.76 10.48
C SER A 55 -2.24 2.83 9.33
N LEU A 56 -2.73 1.61 9.63
CA LEU A 56 -3.30 0.70 8.62
C LEU A 56 -4.54 1.28 7.93
N SER A 57 -5.47 1.85 8.71
CA SER A 57 -6.66 2.51 8.15
C SER A 57 -6.27 3.66 7.23
N ARG A 58 -5.28 4.47 7.65
CA ARG A 58 -4.74 5.57 6.84
C ARG A 58 -4.11 5.05 5.55
N LEU A 59 -3.28 4.00 5.61
CA LEU A 59 -2.67 3.40 4.42
C LEU A 59 -3.73 2.88 3.43
N ALA A 60 -4.77 2.19 3.92
CA ALA A 60 -5.86 1.69 3.08
C ALA A 60 -6.58 2.81 2.33
N LEU A 61 -6.85 3.93 3.01
CA LEU A 61 -7.45 5.12 2.40
C LEU A 61 -6.53 5.76 1.36
N LEU A 62 -5.23 5.87 1.65
CA LEU A 62 -4.26 6.42 0.70
C LEU A 62 -4.11 5.56 -0.56
N MET A 63 -4.20 4.23 -0.46
CA MET A 63 -4.16 3.30 -1.60
C MET A 63 -5.45 3.29 -2.44
N ALA A 64 -6.54 3.87 -1.93
CA ALA A 64 -7.82 3.89 -2.64
C ALA A 64 -7.81 4.79 -3.90
N GLY A 65 -6.77 5.61 -4.09
CA GLY A 65 -6.65 6.49 -5.26
C GLY A 65 -7.37 7.84 -5.12
N GLN A 66 -8.01 8.11 -3.98
CA GLN A 66 -8.67 9.38 -3.69
C GLN A 66 -7.72 10.33 -2.94
N ARG A 67 -7.73 11.61 -3.30
CA ARG A 67 -6.95 12.63 -2.60
C ARG A 67 -7.67 13.02 -1.31
N LEU A 68 -7.36 12.30 -0.24
CA LEU A 68 -7.88 12.57 1.09
C LEU A 68 -6.87 13.40 1.88
N ALA A 69 -7.32 14.52 2.45
CA ALA A 69 -6.53 15.30 3.40
C ALA A 69 -6.56 14.58 4.75
N LEU A 70 -5.65 13.62 4.94
CA LEU A 70 -5.55 12.86 6.18
C LEU A 70 -4.50 13.52 7.08
N PRO A 71 -4.78 13.69 8.39
CA PRO A 71 -3.79 14.23 9.32
C PRO A 71 -2.51 13.40 9.32
N ALA A 72 -1.40 14.05 9.68
CA ALA A 72 -0.16 13.36 10.00
C ALA A 72 -0.33 12.71 11.38
N GLU A 73 0.09 11.45 11.50
CA GLU A 73 0.15 10.73 12.78
C GLU A 73 1.53 10.95 13.43
#